data_AF-A0A3C1DW22-F1
#
_entry.id   AF-A0A3C1DW22-F1
#
_cell.length_a   1.000
_cell.length_b   1.000
_cell.length_c   1.000
_cell.angle_alpha   90.00
_cell.angle_beta   90.00
_cell.angle_gamma   90.00
#
_symmetry.space_group_name_H-M   'P 1'
#
loop_
_entity.id
_entity.type
_entity.pdbx_description
1 polymer ?
#
loop_
_entity_poly.entity_id
_entity_poly.type
_entity_poly.pdbx_seq_one_letter_code
_entity_poly.pdbx_strand_id
1 'polypeptide(L)' 'MAKIEDSIDEAVLESYSTESPAEAAVKVPRAVLNVPGAAVGRRKQAIARVRIVPGSGTITVNGRTLADYFPNKLH' A
#
# COMPACT_ATOMS: atom_id res chain seq x y z
N MET A 1 -53.48 9.22 -49.35
CA MET A 1 -53.08 9.80 -48.05
C MET A 1 -52.65 8.65 -47.17
N ALA A 2 -51.33 8.47 -47.02
CA ALA A 2 -50.76 7.45 -46.14
C ALA A 2 -50.89 7.93 -44.69
N LYS A 3 -51.41 7.09 -43.79
CA LYS A 3 -51.35 7.28 -42.34
C LYS A 3 -50.23 6.38 -41.82
N ILE A 4 -49.05 6.96 -41.58
CA ILE A 4 -47.82 6.29 -41.13
C ILE A 4 -47.51 6.64 -39.65
N GLU A 5 -48.40 7.36 -38.97
CA GLU A 5 -48.04 8.04 -37.71
C GLU A 5 -48.47 7.33 -36.42
N ASP A 6 -48.98 6.09 -36.43
CA ASP A 6 -49.56 5.50 -35.20
C ASP A 6 -49.03 4.10 -34.87
N SER A 7 -47.78 3.80 -35.23
CA SER A 7 -47.17 2.48 -34.94
C SER A 7 -45.70 2.53 -34.52
N ILE A 8 -45.16 3.74 -34.31
CA ILE A 8 -43.72 3.92 -34.03
C ILE A 8 -43.47 4.22 -32.54
N ASP A 9 -44.51 4.53 -31.75
CA ASP A 9 -44.33 5.07 -30.41
C ASP A 9 -44.35 4.05 -29.25
N GLU A 10 -44.79 2.80 -29.47
CA GLU A 10 -44.84 1.81 -28.38
C GLU A 10 -43.61 0.90 -28.28
N ALA A 11 -42.76 0.82 -29.31
CA ALA A 11 -41.61 -0.09 -29.33
C ALA A 11 -40.32 0.48 -28.72
N VAL A 12 -40.31 1.73 -28.28
CA VAL A 12 -39.08 2.41 -27.80
C VAL A 12 -39.00 2.46 -26.26
N LEU A 13 -40.00 1.95 -25.54
CA LEU A 13 -40.09 2.01 -24.07
C LEU A 13 -39.46 0.81 -23.33
N GLU A 14 -38.69 -0.05 -24.00
CA GLU A 14 -38.15 -1.29 -23.39
C GLU A 14 -36.66 -1.24 -22.96
N SER A 15 -36.03 -0.08 -22.80
CA SER A 15 -34.63 -0.07 -22.31
C SER A 15 -34.18 1.19 -21.55
N TYR A 16 -34.82 1.49 -20.42
CA TYR A 16 -34.22 2.36 -19.41
C TYR A 16 -33.70 1.52 -18.24
N SER A 17 -32.59 0.79 -18.47
CA SER A 17 -31.82 0.17 -17.39
C SER A 17 -30.82 1.18 -16.85
N THR A 18 -30.98 1.61 -15.60
CA THR A 18 -30.02 2.47 -14.89
C THR A 18 -28.90 1.63 -14.28
N GLU A 19 -28.05 1.02 -15.10
CA GLU A 19 -26.73 0.59 -14.62
C GLU A 19 -25.77 1.79 -14.74
N SER A 20 -25.59 2.52 -13.64
CA SER A 20 -24.44 3.39 -13.49
C SER A 20 -23.18 2.52 -13.40
N PRO A 21 -22.18 2.70 -14.28
CA PRO A 21 -20.90 2.03 -14.11
C PRO A 21 -20.29 2.53 -12.81
N ALA A 22 -19.95 1.62 -11.90
CA ALA A 22 -19.17 1.97 -10.73
C ALA A 22 -17.82 2.51 -11.22
N GLU A 23 -17.62 3.82 -11.10
CA GLU A 23 -16.38 4.50 -11.42
C GLU A 23 -15.24 3.77 -10.70
N ALA A 24 -14.39 3.09 -11.47
CA ALA A 24 -13.25 2.36 -10.94
C ALA A 24 -12.31 3.37 -10.30
N ALA A 25 -12.32 3.42 -8.96
CA ALA A 25 -11.49 4.31 -8.18
C ALA A 25 -10.03 4.22 -8.69
N VAL A 26 -9.54 5.32 -9.25
CA VAL A 26 -8.16 5.45 -9.72
C VAL A 26 -7.25 5.14 -8.54
N LYS A 27 -6.60 3.97 -8.56
CA LYS A 27 -5.61 3.59 -7.56
C LYS A 27 -4.37 4.45 -7.80
N VAL A 28 -4.35 5.63 -7.19
CA VAL A 28 -3.17 6.49 -7.15
C VAL A 28 -2.00 5.65 -6.61
N PRO A 29 -0.83 5.64 -7.29
CA PRO A 29 0.32 4.90 -6.80
C PRO A 29 0.70 5.49 -5.44
N ARG A 30 0.75 4.62 -4.44
CA ARG A 30 1.14 4.97 -3.07
C ARG A 30 2.59 5.44 -3.11
N ALA A 31 2.89 6.54 -2.44
CA ALA A 31 4.26 7.02 -2.33
C ALA A 31 5.17 5.93 -1.75
N VAL A 32 6.43 5.89 -2.22
CA VAL A 32 7.42 4.90 -1.79
C VAL A 32 7.70 5.09 -0.29
N LEU A 33 7.56 4.03 0.50
CA LEU A 33 7.76 4.05 1.95
C LEU A 33 9.26 4.08 2.33
N ASN A 34 9.95 5.16 1.96
CA ASN A 34 11.35 5.44 2.32
C ASN A 34 11.47 6.11 3.72
N VAL A 35 10.54 5.82 4.63
CA VAL A 35 10.52 6.44 5.95
C VAL A 35 11.45 5.65 6.88
N PRO A 36 12.30 6.32 7.68
CA PRO A 36 13.13 5.63 8.66
C PRO A 36 12.27 4.89 9.68
N GLY A 37 12.63 3.64 9.96
CA GLY A 37 11.97 2.80 10.96
C GLY A 37 12.59 3.00 12.34
N ALA A 38 11.77 2.95 13.37
CA ALA A 38 12.23 2.94 14.76
C ALA A 38 11.52 1.82 15.53
N ALA A 39 12.28 1.12 16.37
CA ALA A 39 11.75 0.04 17.20
C ALA A 39 12.50 -0.05 18.53
N VAL A 40 11.84 -0.64 19.52
CA VAL A 40 12.46 -1.02 20.80
C VAL A 40 12.25 -2.51 21.01
N GLY A 41 13.35 -3.24 21.23
CA GLY A 41 13.35 -4.67 21.54
C GLY A 41 13.72 -4.94 22.99
N ARG A 42 13.12 -5.97 23.59
CA ARG A 42 13.44 -6.42 24.95
C ARG A 42 13.64 -7.93 24.97
N ARG A 43 14.72 -8.41 25.58
CA ARG A 43 14.97 -9.84 25.85
C ARG A 43 15.64 -10.01 27.20
N LYS A 44 15.04 -10.81 28.10
CA LYS A 44 15.48 -10.93 29.49
C LYS A 44 15.54 -9.54 30.15
N GLN A 45 16.70 -9.14 30.66
CA GLN A 45 16.95 -7.80 31.22
C GLN A 45 17.47 -6.79 30.18
N ALA A 46 17.77 -7.21 28.95
CA ALA A 46 18.31 -6.33 27.92
C ALA A 46 17.21 -5.53 27.21
N ILE A 47 17.50 -4.26 26.93
CA ILE A 47 16.65 -3.34 26.16
C ILE A 47 17.51 -2.73 25.05
N ALA A 48 17.03 -2.80 23.81
CA ALA A 48 17.72 -2.26 22.63
C ALA A 48 16.81 -1.29 21.87
N ARG A 49 17.29 -0.08 21.60
CA ARG A 49 16.61 0.90 20.74
C ARG A 49 17.27 0.87 19.37
N VAL A 50 16.50 0.60 18.33
CA VAL A 50 17.00 0.44 16.96
C VAL A 50 16.39 1.50 16.06
N ARG A 51 17.22 2.08 15.20
CA ARG A 51 16.81 2.99 14.12
C ARG A 51 17.31 2.40 12.82
N ILE A 52 16.42 2.25 11.85
CA ILE A 52 16.73 1.70 10.53
C ILE A 52 16.49 2.81 9.51
N VAL A 53 17.50 3.06 8.68
CA VAL A 53 17.45 4.02 7.59
C VAL A 53 17.75 3.26 6.30
N PRO A 54 17.03 3.51 5.19
CA PRO A 54 17.35 2.93 3.90
C PRO A 54 18.77 3.34 3.46
N GLY A 55 19.62 2.37 3.12
CA GLY A 55 21.03 2.63 2.81
C GLY A 55 21.91 1.38 2.74
N SER A 56 23.23 1.56 2.89
CA SER A 56 24.30 0.58 2.65
C SER A 56 24.40 -0.59 3.66
N GLY A 57 23.40 -0.79 4.51
CA GLY A 57 23.34 -1.94 5.42
C GLY A 57 24.38 -1.94 6.55
N THR A 58 25.03 -0.81 6.84
CA THR A 58 26.00 -0.69 7.93
C THR A 58 25.30 -0.72 9.29
N ILE A 59 25.78 -1.57 10.21
CA ILE A 59 25.20 -1.73 11.55
C ILE A 59 26.25 -1.35 12.61
N THR A 60 25.88 -0.41 13.48
CA THR A 60 26.69 0.00 14.64
C THR A 60 25.88 -0.18 15.92
N VAL A 61 26.47 -0.75 16.96
CA VAL A 61 25.85 -0.95 18.27
C VAL A 61 26.60 -0.13 19.30
N ASN A 62 25.94 0.89 19.89
CA ASN A 62 26.54 1.78 20.90
C ASN A 62 27.91 2.36 20.50
N GLY A 63 28.09 2.71 19.22
CA GLY A 63 29.35 3.26 18.69
C GLY A 63 30.42 2.21 18.37
N ARG A 64 30.12 0.91 18.47
CA ARG A 64 31.02 -0.20 18.09
C ARG A 64 30.50 -0.92 16.86
N THR A 65 31.39 -1.62 16.15
CA THR A 65 30.99 -2.50 15.05
C THR A 65 30.25 -3.73 15.58
N LEU A 66 29.47 -4.40 14.71
CA LEU A 66 28.77 -5.63 15.08
C LEU A 66 29.75 -6.70 15.59
N ALA A 67 30.90 -6.87 14.92
CA ALA A 67 31.90 -7.88 15.26
C ALA A 67 32.53 -7.63 16.64
N ASP A 68 32.79 -6.37 16.99
CA ASP A 68 33.37 -6.02 18.29
C ASP A 68 32.37 -6.18 19.44
N TYR A 69 31.08 -5.93 19.17
CA TYR A 69 30.03 -6.01 20.19
C TYR A 69 29.56 -7.46 20.41
N PHE A 70 29.51 -8.26 19.36
CA PHE A 70 29.14 -9.68 19.38
C PHE A 70 30.27 -10.54 18.80
N PRO A 71 31.29 -10.87 19.60
CA PRO A 71 32.48 -11.58 19.11
C PRO A 71 32.21 -13.05 18.72
N ASN A 72 31.15 -13.66 19.25
CA ASN A 72 30.78 -15.04 18.93
C ASN A 72 29.81 -15.08 17.75
N LYS A 73 30.03 -16.01 16.81
CA LYS A 73 29.18 -16.24 15.64
C LYS A 73 27.80 -16.90 15.94
N LEU A 74 27.46 -17.09 17.23
CA LEU A 74 26.18 -17.65 17.67
C LEU A 74 25.06 -16.58 17.78
N HIS A 75 25.24 -15.47 17.07
CA HIS A 75 24.32 -14.33 17.05
C HIS A 75 23.97 -13.98 15.60
#